data_AF-A0A7S3FAG3-F1
#
_entry.id   AF-A0A7S3FAG3-F1
#
_cell.length_a   1.000
_cell.length_b   1.000
_cell.length_c   1.000
_cell.angle_alpha   90.00
_cell.angle_beta   90.00
_cell.angle_gamma   90.00
#
_symmetry.space_group_name_H-M   'P 1'
#
loop_
_entity.id
_entity.type
_entity.pdbx_description
1 polymer ?
#
loop_
_entity_poly.entity_id
_entity_poly.type
_entity_poly.pdbx_seq_one_letter_code
_entity_poly.pdbx_strand_id
1 'polypeptide(L)'
;RLEVVAVEGVHQLALAQMALTRARRLCQCSTLTISSKQRLPIQIDGEPSELEAIYAPRRPMTITVRLHNQAVMLSRWKVKADGVALEALDKALQEGVISVEQRNWVLREVARRNGFLQRRAVSCNSLGGSHLSLHSLGGVQDPY
;
A
#
# COMPACT_ATOMS: atom_id res chain seq x y z
N ARG A 1 1.13 9.46 9.83
CA ARG A 1 1.74 10.11 11.02
C ARG A 1 1.72 9.08 12.15
N LEU A 2 2.78 8.98 12.94
CA LEU A 2 2.83 8.17 14.16
C LEU A 2 2.00 8.84 15.26
N GLU A 3 1.28 8.05 16.03
CA GLU A 3 0.57 8.50 17.24
C GLU A 3 1.30 7.97 18.47
N VAL A 4 1.67 8.88 19.37
CA VAL A 4 2.46 8.55 20.55
C VAL A 4 1.57 8.68 21.78
N VAL A 5 1.42 7.57 22.51
CA VAL A 5 0.61 7.48 23.71
C VAL A 5 1.44 6.93 24.87
N ALA A 6 1.22 7.46 26.07
CA ALA A 6 1.78 6.96 27.31
C ALA A 6 0.80 5.97 27.96
N VAL A 7 1.32 4.84 28.40
CA VAL A 7 0.61 3.82 29.14
C VAL A 7 1.34 3.59 30.47
N GLU A 8 0.61 3.70 31.57
CA GLU A 8 1.12 3.56 32.93
C GLU A 8 0.94 2.10 33.37
N GLY A 9 2.00 1.32 33.13
CA GLY A 9 2.08 -0.06 33.56
C GLY A 9 1.22 -1.04 32.75
N VAL A 10 1.36 -2.31 33.11
CA VAL A 10 0.75 -3.44 32.37
C VAL A 10 -0.76 -3.54 32.56
N HIS A 11 -1.29 -3.08 33.69
CA HIS A 11 -2.74 -3.11 33.95
C HIS A 11 -3.50 -2.15 33.03
N GLN A 12 -3.04 -0.90 32.91
CA GLN A 12 -3.63 0.05 31.96
C GLN A 12 -3.49 -0.45 30.52
N LEU A 13 -2.36 -1.08 30.18
CA LEU A 13 -2.16 -1.67 28.85
C LEU A 13 -3.20 -2.76 28.55
N ALA A 14 -3.42 -3.68 29.49
CA ALA A 14 -4.39 -4.77 29.34
C ALA A 14 -5.82 -4.21 29.15
N LEU A 15 -6.21 -3.24 29.99
CA LEU A 15 -7.51 -2.59 29.85
C LEU A 15 -7.65 -1.81 28.54
N ALA A 16 -6.58 -1.17 28.06
CA ALA A 16 -6.57 -0.46 26.79
C ALA A 16 -6.72 -1.42 25.60
N GLN A 17 -6.11 -2.61 25.66
CA GLN A 17 -6.30 -3.67 24.66
C GLN A 17 -7.75 -4.19 24.62
N MET A 18 -8.42 -4.23 25.77
CA MET A 18 -9.85 -4.56 25.89
C MET A 18 -10.78 -3.37 25.59
N ALA A 19 -10.22 -2.21 25.19
CA ALA A 19 -10.95 -0.96 24.98
C ALA A 19 -11.73 -0.42 26.21
N LEU A 20 -11.36 -0.86 27.41
CA LEU A 20 -11.97 -0.45 28.68
C LEU A 20 -11.37 0.84 29.25
N THR A 21 -10.15 1.19 28.81
CA THR A 21 -9.49 2.45 29.18
C THR A 21 -8.77 3.05 27.97
N ARG A 22 -8.36 4.31 28.09
CA ARG A 22 -7.55 4.99 27.07
C ARG A 22 -6.17 5.33 27.62
N ALA A 23 -5.17 5.17 26.76
CA ALA A 23 -3.82 5.65 27.00
C ALA A 23 -3.77 7.19 26.89
N ARG A 24 -2.82 7.82 27.60
CA ARG A 24 -2.66 9.29 27.55
C ARG A 24 -1.90 9.68 26.30
N ARG A 25 -2.55 10.40 25.38
CA ARG A 25 -1.89 10.89 24.17
C ARG A 25 -0.83 11.95 24.49
N LEU A 26 0.36 11.80 23.92
CA LEU A 26 1.47 12.74 24.07
C LEU A 26 1.60 13.65 22.85
N CYS A 27 1.73 13.06 21.65
CA CYS A 27 1.91 13.82 20.42
C CYS A 27 1.62 12.98 19.17
N GLN A 28 1.66 13.64 18.00
CA GLN A 28 1.74 12.99 16.70
C GLN A 28 2.94 13.52 15.93
N CYS A 29 3.72 12.63 15.33
CA CYS A 29 4.94 12.98 14.62
C CYS A 29 5.23 12.03 13.46
N SER A 30 6.19 12.35 12.60
CA SER A 30 6.72 11.42 11.59
C SER A 30 7.93 10.63 12.08
N THR A 31 8.61 11.16 13.11
CA THR A 31 9.80 10.58 13.73
C THR A 31 9.72 10.80 15.25
N LEU A 32 10.04 9.77 16.01
CA LEU A 32 10.12 9.78 17.46
C LEU A 32 11.49 9.24 17.90
N THR A 33 12.15 9.93 18.82
CA THR A 33 13.35 9.42 19.49
C THR A 33 13.10 9.37 20.99
N ILE A 34 13.23 8.18 21.57
CA ILE A 34 13.14 7.94 23.01
C ILE A 34 14.56 7.74 23.51
N SER A 35 14.96 8.47 24.56
CA SER A 35 16.25 8.31 25.22
C SER A 35 16.04 7.93 26.68
N SER A 36 16.66 6.84 27.12
CA SER A 36 16.65 6.40 28.50
C SER A 36 18.06 6.41 29.09
N LYS A 37 18.18 6.99 30.28
CA LYS A 37 19.38 6.85 31.14
C LYS A 37 19.36 5.54 31.93
N GLN A 38 18.20 4.91 32.03
CA GLN A 38 18.01 3.63 32.71
C GLN A 38 18.19 2.48 31.71
N ARG A 39 18.49 1.29 32.23
CA ARG A 39 18.57 0.09 31.41
C ARG A 39 17.17 -0.27 30.93
N LEU A 40 17.03 -0.44 29.62
CA LEU A 40 15.84 -0.96 28.99
C LEU A 40 15.96 -2.48 29.01
N PRO A 41 14.91 -3.21 29.44
CA PRO A 41 14.90 -4.65 29.34
C PRO A 41 14.99 -5.04 27.86
N ILE A 42 15.83 -6.03 27.55
CA ILE A 42 15.89 -6.65 26.23
C ILE A 42 15.31 -8.05 26.33
N GLN A 43 14.77 -8.59 25.25
CA GLN A 43 14.26 -9.96 25.22
C GLN A 43 15.26 -10.82 24.43
N ILE A 44 15.81 -11.85 25.08
CA ILE A 44 16.68 -12.84 24.44
C ILE A 44 15.98 -14.19 24.59
N ASP A 45 15.79 -14.90 23.47
CA ASP A 45 15.15 -16.22 23.47
C ASP A 45 13.78 -16.26 24.18
N GLY A 46 13.00 -15.18 24.04
CA GLY A 46 11.69 -15.09 24.68
C GLY A 46 11.71 -14.58 26.13
N GLU A 47 12.86 -14.56 26.80
CA GLU A 47 12.97 -14.17 28.20
C GLU A 47 13.44 -12.71 28.39
N PRO A 48 12.85 -11.96 29.33
CA PRO A 48 13.33 -10.63 29.67
C PRO A 48 14.72 -10.76 30.31
N SER A 49 15.71 -10.27 29.59
CA SER A 49 17.11 -10.26 30.01
C SER A 49 17.51 -8.85 30.43
N GLU A 50 18.02 -8.73 31.65
CA GLU A 50 18.74 -7.54 32.08
C GLU A 50 20.18 -7.63 31.60
N LEU A 51 20.65 -6.64 30.86
CA LEU A 51 22.08 -6.54 30.55
C LEU A 51 22.83 -6.29 31.87
N GLU A 52 23.70 -7.22 32.26
CA GLU A 52 24.62 -7.05 33.39
C GLU A 52 25.43 -5.77 33.26
N ALA A 53 25.90 -5.22 34.38
CA ALA A 53 26.55 -3.92 34.40
C ALA A 53 27.80 -3.81 33.51
N ILE A 54 28.46 -4.94 33.25
CA ILE A 54 29.65 -5.02 32.41
C ILE A 54 29.30 -4.90 30.92
N TYR A 55 28.13 -5.39 30.51
CA TYR A 55 27.63 -5.34 29.13
C TYR A 55 26.67 -4.16 28.88
N ALA A 56 26.30 -3.44 29.93
CA ALA A 56 25.41 -2.29 29.82
C ALA A 56 26.07 -1.13 29.06
N PRO A 57 25.36 -0.49 28.11
CA PRO A 57 25.89 0.65 27.37
C PRO A 57 26.28 1.80 28.29
N ARG A 58 27.50 2.33 28.15
CA ARG A 58 27.95 3.53 28.87
C ARG A 58 27.24 4.82 28.43
N ARG A 59 26.46 4.77 27.34
CA ARG A 59 25.71 5.90 26.78
C ARG A 59 24.21 5.69 26.96
N PRO A 60 23.40 6.77 27.01
CA PRO A 60 21.94 6.67 27.05
C PRO A 60 21.44 5.81 25.89
N MET A 61 20.57 4.84 26.19
CA MET A 61 19.98 4.01 25.14
C MET A 61 18.92 4.81 24.40
N THR A 62 18.99 4.76 23.07
CA THR A 62 18.10 5.53 22.21
C THR A 62 17.35 4.61 21.26
N ILE A 63 16.03 4.78 21.19
CA ILE A 63 15.16 4.11 20.22
C ILE A 63 14.64 5.19 19.30
N THR A 64 14.86 5.02 17.99
CA THR A 64 14.33 5.94 16.98
C THR A 64 13.32 5.21 16.11
N VAL A 65 12.09 5.71 16.08
CA VAL A 65 10.99 5.20 15.26
C VAL A 65 10.70 6.20 14.17
N ARG A 66 10.70 5.77 12.91
CA ARG A 66 10.44 6.61 11.73
C ARG A 66 9.34 6.00 10.87
N LEU A 67 8.38 6.83 10.47
CA LEU A 67 7.38 6.44 9.47
C LEU A 67 7.98 6.59 8.07
N HIS A 68 8.37 5.48 7.45
CA HIS A 68 9.02 5.49 6.13
C HIS A 68 8.04 5.60 4.95
N ASN A 69 6.73 5.50 5.18
CA ASN A 69 5.69 5.62 4.15
C ASN A 69 5.94 4.75 2.89
N GLN A 70 6.58 3.59 3.07
CA GLN A 70 7.02 2.69 2.00
C GLN A 70 5.90 1.83 1.40
N ALA A 71 4.69 1.91 1.96
CA ALA A 71 3.52 1.22 1.43
C ALA A 71 2.72 2.18 0.53
N VAL A 72 2.76 1.94 -0.78
CA VAL A 72 1.82 2.51 -1.75
C VAL A 72 0.79 1.44 -2.05
N MET A 73 -0.46 1.67 -1.63
CA MET A 73 -1.56 0.78 -1.99
C MET A 73 -1.88 1.00 -3.47
N LEU A 74 -1.66 -0.01 -4.32
CA LEU A 74 -2.11 0.03 -5.70
C LEU A 74 -3.64 -0.02 -5.71
N SER A 75 -4.27 1.12 -5.88
CA SER A 75 -5.71 1.19 -6.12
C SER A 75 -6.05 0.43 -7.40
N ARG A 76 -7.08 -0.41 -7.34
CA ARG A 76 -7.56 -1.17 -8.50
C ARG A 76 -8.17 -0.20 -9.52
N TRP A 77 -7.36 0.27 -10.47
CA TRP A 77 -7.86 1.09 -11.58
C TRP A 77 -8.42 0.20 -12.69
N LYS A 78 -9.72 0.40 -12.98
CA LYS A 78 -10.30 0.07 -14.27
C LYS A 78 -9.95 1.23 -15.22
N VAL A 79 -8.87 1.06 -15.98
CA VAL A 79 -8.51 1.82 -17.20
C VAL A 79 -7.82 3.19 -17.00
N LYS A 80 -6.70 3.36 -17.76
CA LYS A 80 -5.71 4.46 -17.88
C LYS A 80 -4.66 4.62 -16.75
N ALA A 81 -3.82 3.60 -16.58
CA ALA A 81 -2.59 3.64 -15.78
C ALA A 81 -1.32 4.05 -16.58
N ASP A 82 -1.47 4.44 -17.84
CA ASP A 82 -0.33 4.59 -18.75
C ASP A 82 0.58 5.77 -18.38
N GLY A 83 0.03 6.92 -17.96
CA GLY A 83 0.83 8.12 -17.66
C GLY A 83 1.77 7.95 -16.46
N VAL A 84 1.26 7.39 -15.36
CA VAL A 84 2.05 7.19 -14.12
C VAL A 84 3.17 6.17 -14.33
N ALA A 85 2.93 5.15 -15.15
CA ALA A 85 3.96 4.16 -15.51
C ALA A 85 5.08 4.78 -16.36
N LEU A 86 4.75 5.70 -17.27
CA LEU A 86 5.73 6.42 -18.08
C LEU A 86 6.61 7.35 -17.23
N GLU A 87 6.00 8.11 -16.32
CA GLU A 87 6.74 9.00 -15.41
C GLU A 87 7.69 8.21 -14.49
N ALA A 88 7.28 7.04 -14.03
CA ALA A 88 8.13 6.16 -13.24
C ALA A 88 9.34 5.63 -14.05
N LEU A 89 9.14 5.27 -15.32
CA LEU A 89 10.23 4.85 -16.21
C LEU A 89 11.19 6.02 -16.51
N ASP A 90 10.67 7.23 -16.67
CA ASP A 90 11.47 8.42 -16.95
C ASP A 90 12.33 8.80 -15.75
N LYS A 91 11.78 8.69 -14.54
CA LYS A 91 12.51 8.87 -13.31
C LYS A 91 13.59 7.81 -13.10
N ALA A 92 13.29 6.53 -13.38
CA ALA A 92 14.26 5.45 -13.29
C ALA A 92 15.43 5.61 -14.29
N LEU A 93 15.18 6.21 -15.45
CA LEU A 93 16.24 6.56 -16.41
C LEU A 93 17.13 7.69 -15.89
N GLN A 94 16.54 8.75 -15.31
CA GLN A 94 17.28 9.88 -14.75
C GLN A 94 18.16 9.47 -13.56
N GLU A 95 17.70 8.52 -12.75
CA GLU A 95 18.44 7.97 -11.61
C GLU A 95 19.47 6.90 -12.03
N GLY A 96 19.59 6.58 -13.33
CA GLY A 96 20.53 5.59 -13.84
C GLY A 96 20.19 4.14 -13.48
N VAL A 97 18.97 3.89 -13.01
CA VAL A 97 18.48 2.55 -12.63
C VAL A 97 18.24 1.69 -13.86
N ILE A 98 17.82 2.30 -14.97
CA ILE A 98 17.62 1.64 -16.27
C ILE A 98 18.31 2.42 -17.40
N SER A 99 18.72 1.73 -18.45
CA SER A 99 19.27 2.35 -19.66
C SER A 99 18.18 2.86 -20.61
N VAL A 100 18.56 3.74 -21.54
CA VAL A 100 17.66 4.24 -22.60
C VAL A 100 17.10 3.08 -23.45
N GLU A 101 17.93 2.08 -23.73
CA GLU A 101 17.54 0.89 -24.51
C GLU A 101 16.49 0.06 -23.76
N GLN A 102 16.67 -0.13 -22.45
CA GLN A 102 15.73 -0.84 -21.57
C GLN A 102 14.40 -0.10 -21.48
N ARG A 103 14.41 1.23 -21.30
CA ARG A 103 13.20 2.06 -21.35
C ARG A 103 12.44 1.87 -22.66
N ASN A 104 13.14 2.04 -23.80
CA ASN A 104 12.53 1.94 -25.12
C ASN A 104 12.01 0.53 -25.42
N TRP A 105 12.62 -0.51 -24.87
CA TRP A 105 12.12 -1.88 -24.96
C TRP A 105 10.80 -2.04 -24.19
N VAL A 106 10.74 -1.57 -22.95
CA VAL A 106 9.52 -1.63 -22.12
C VAL A 106 8.37 -0.86 -22.76
N LEU A 107 8.64 0.34 -23.29
CA LEU A 107 7.62 1.15 -23.97
C LEU A 107 7.05 0.45 -25.21
N ARG A 108 7.90 -0.15 -26.03
CA ARG A 108 7.47 -0.93 -27.19
C ARG A 108 6.62 -2.13 -26.78
N GLU A 109 6.98 -2.82 -25.70
CA GLU A 109 6.24 -3.97 -25.22
C GLU A 109 4.87 -3.58 -24.63
N VAL A 110 4.79 -2.46 -23.91
CA VAL A 110 3.53 -1.87 -23.43
C VAL A 110 2.63 -1.50 -24.61
N ALA A 111 3.17 -0.82 -25.63
CA ALA A 111 2.44 -0.46 -26.84
C ALA A 111 1.94 -1.71 -27.61
N ARG A 112 2.80 -2.74 -27.75
CA ARG A 112 2.45 -4.01 -28.41
C ARG A 112 1.29 -4.70 -27.71
N ARG A 113 1.29 -4.75 -26.37
CA ARG A 113 0.23 -5.38 -25.57
C ARG A 113 -1.06 -4.56 -25.57
N ASN A 114 -0.98 -3.24 -25.45
CA ASN A 114 -2.15 -2.35 -25.53
C ASN A 114 -2.81 -2.40 -26.92
N GLY A 115 -2.03 -2.43 -28.00
CA GLY A 115 -2.56 -2.61 -29.36
C GLY A 115 -3.22 -3.98 -29.59
N PHE A 116 -2.74 -5.03 -28.91
CA PHE A 116 -3.36 -6.37 -28.95
C PHE A 116 -4.68 -6.43 -28.17
N LEU A 117 -4.77 -5.72 -27.04
CA LEU A 117 -5.97 -5.62 -26.20
C LEU A 117 -7.09 -4.80 -26.87
N GLN A 118 -6.75 -3.71 -27.57
CA GLN A 118 -7.75 -2.92 -28.32
C GLN A 118 -8.38 -3.72 -29.46
N ARG A 119 -7.61 -4.52 -30.21
CA ARG A 119 -8.16 -5.39 -31.26
C ARG A 119 -9.08 -6.49 -30.71
N ARG A 120 -8.79 -7.04 -29.54
CA ARG A 120 -9.66 -8.03 -28.87
C ARG A 120 -10.94 -7.40 -28.30
N ALA A 121 -10.86 -6.19 -27.76
CA ALA A 121 -12.02 -5.46 -27.25
C ALA A 121 -13.01 -5.07 -28.36
N VAL A 122 -12.53 -4.73 -29.55
CA VAL A 122 -13.38 -4.47 -30.73
C VAL A 122 -14.03 -5.76 -31.25
N SER A 123 -13.31 -6.89 -31.20
CA SER A 123 -13.84 -8.20 -31.64
C SER A 123 -14.93 -8.73 -30.71
N CYS A 124 -14.83 -8.56 -29.39
CA CYS A 124 -15.84 -9.06 -28.45
C CYS A 124 -17.13 -8.22 -28.37
N ASN A 125 -17.09 -6.94 -28.75
CA ASN A 125 -18.29 -6.09 -28.78
C ASN A 125 -19.16 -6.28 -30.03
N SER A 126 -18.73 -7.08 -31.01
CA SER A 126 -19.48 -7.29 -32.26
C SER A 126 -20.49 -8.46 -32.23
N LEU A 127 -20.58 -9.23 -31.13
CA LEU A 127 -21.32 -10.51 -31.10
C LEU A 127 -22.40 -10.66 -30.00
N GLY A 128 -22.92 -9.58 -29.43
CA GLY A 128 -24.00 -9.71 -28.43
C GLY A 128 -24.80 -8.43 -28.25
N GLY A 129 -25.88 -8.28 -29.02
CA GLY A 129 -26.71 -7.08 -29.05
C GLY A 129 -27.70 -6.95 -27.89
N SER A 130 -28.33 -5.77 -27.82
CA SER A 130 -29.80 -5.61 -27.82
C SER A 130 -30.18 -4.14 -27.66
N HIS A 131 -30.58 -3.52 -28.77
CA HIS A 131 -31.45 -2.35 -28.79
C HIS A 131 -32.88 -2.88 -28.99
N LEU A 132 -33.65 -2.96 -27.91
CA LEU A 132 -35.09 -3.29 -27.96
C LEU A 132 -35.86 -1.97 -28.00
N SER A 133 -36.41 -1.63 -29.16
CA SER A 133 -37.46 -0.62 -29.33
C SER A 133 -38.72 -1.30 -29.87
N LEU A 134 -39.81 -1.13 -29.13
CA LEU A 134 -41.19 -1.51 -29.44
C LEU A 134 -41.58 -1.16 -30.88
N HIS A 135 -42.29 -2.07 -31.57
CA HIS A 135 -43.56 -1.73 -32.24
C HIS A 135 -44.35 -2.98 -32.69
N SER A 136 -45.66 -2.89 -32.45
CA SER A 136 -46.80 -3.54 -33.12
C SER A 136 -47.01 -5.06 -32.99
N LEU A 137 -48.03 -5.40 -32.19
CA LEU A 137 -48.75 -6.67 -32.18
C LEU A 137 -49.32 -7.00 -33.57
N GLY A 138 -49.02 -8.20 -34.04
CA GLY A 138 -49.74 -8.86 -35.12
C GLY A 138 -50.71 -9.91 -34.58
N GLY A 139 -51.68 -10.28 -35.41
CA GLY A 139 -52.60 -11.43 -35.24
C GLY A 139 -53.48 -11.51 -36.49
N VAL A 140 -53.04 -12.13 -37.59
CA VAL A 140 -53.11 -13.59 -37.90
C VAL A 140 -54.55 -14.05 -38.14
N GLN A 141 -54.92 -14.44 -39.36
CA GLN A 141 -54.90 -15.83 -39.87
C GLN A 141 -55.59 -15.92 -41.24
N ASP A 142 -54.96 -16.64 -42.18
CA ASP A 142 -55.49 -17.01 -43.50
C ASP A 142 -56.35 -18.30 -43.42
N PRO A 143 -57.12 -18.63 -44.48
CA PRO A 143 -58.33 -19.45 -44.40
C PRO A 143 -58.07 -20.95 -44.55
N TYR A 144 -58.98 -21.76 -43.97
CA TYR A 144 -59.61 -23.01 -44.42
C TYR A 144 -60.05 -23.84 -43.22
#